data_AF-A0A977KZB1-F1
#
_entry.id   AF-A0A977KZB1-F1
#
_cell.length_a   1.000
_cell.length_b   1.000
_cell.length_c   1.000
_cell.angle_alpha   90.00
_cell.angle_beta   90.00
_cell.angle_gamma   90.00
#
_symmetry.space_group_name_H-M   'P 1'
#
loop_
_entity.id
_entity.type
_entity.pdbx_description
1 polymer ?
#
loop_
_entity_poly.entity_id
_entity_poly.type
_entity_poly.pdbx_seq_one_letter_code
_entity_poly.pdbx_strand_id
1 'polypeptide(L)' 'MSALMLNDKEISTLTSDEVANLAQRLETDDYNSPFEALQDWHLLRAIAFQRQELASPYLYLLDIETYDEA' A
#
# COMPACT_ATOMS: atom_id res chain seq x y z
N MET A 1 -3.24 10.46 18.78
CA MET A 1 -3.34 10.09 17.35
C MET A 1 -2.61 8.77 17.20
N SER A 2 -3.37 7.68 17.21
CA SER A 2 -2.80 6.34 17.10
C SER A 2 -2.42 6.14 15.63
N ALA A 3 -1.16 6.29 15.30
CA ALA A 3 -0.63 5.71 14.07
C ALA A 3 -1.03 4.23 14.12
N LEU A 4 -1.87 3.78 13.18
CA LEU A 4 -2.16 2.36 13.01
C LEU A 4 -0.83 1.71 12.66
N MET A 5 -0.08 1.31 13.67
CA MET A 5 0.97 0.32 13.53
C MET A 5 0.21 -0.98 13.28
N LEU A 6 -0.22 -1.19 12.03
CA LEU A 6 -0.77 -2.47 11.64
C LEU A 6 0.32 -3.50 11.97
N ASN A 7 0.09 -4.24 13.04
CA ASN A 7 0.95 -5.35 13.43
C ASN A 7 1.04 -6.30 12.24
N ASP A 8 2.19 -6.95 12.04
CA ASP A 8 2.44 -7.91 10.95
C ASP A 8 1.33 -8.98 10.79
N LYS A 9 0.62 -9.26 11.89
CA LYS A 9 -0.54 -10.13 11.93
C LYS A 9 -1.72 -9.61 11.10
N GLU A 10 -1.99 -8.32 11.12
CA GLU A 10 -3.08 -7.69 10.35
C GLU A 10 -2.74 -7.72 8.85
N ILE A 11 -1.47 -7.45 8.49
CA ILE A 11 -1.00 -7.52 7.09
C ILE A 11 -1.11 -8.95 6.55
N SER A 12 -0.83 -9.95 7.39
CA SER A 12 -0.99 -11.36 7.03
C SER A 12 -2.44 -11.75 6.76
N THR A 13 -3.41 -11.07 7.36
CA THR A 13 -4.85 -11.33 7.15
C THR A 13 -5.46 -10.56 5.98
N LEU A 14 -4.74 -9.61 5.39
CA LEU A 14 -5.22 -8.86 4.23
C LEU A 14 -5.43 -9.79 3.03
N THR A 15 -6.56 -9.58 2.34
CA THR A 15 -6.92 -10.26 1.10
C THR A 15 -6.56 -9.39 -0.10
N SER A 16 -6.50 -9.99 -1.29
CA SER A 16 -6.26 -9.25 -2.53
C SER A 16 -7.27 -8.13 -2.77
N ASP A 17 -8.53 -8.32 -2.35
CA ASP A 17 -9.60 -7.31 -2.47
C ASP A 17 -9.33 -6.10 -1.58
N GLU A 18 -8.91 -6.31 -0.34
CA GLU A 18 -8.58 -5.22 0.58
C GLU A 18 -7.37 -4.42 0.08
N VAL A 19 -6.36 -5.11 -0.46
CA VAL A 19 -5.19 -4.46 -1.08
C VAL A 19 -5.58 -3.70 -2.35
N ALA A 20 -6.48 -4.24 -3.16
CA ALA A 20 -7.02 -3.56 -4.33
C ALA A 20 -7.79 -2.29 -3.97
N ASN A 21 -8.60 -2.33 -2.90
CA ASN A 21 -9.32 -1.16 -2.41
C ASN A 21 -8.34 -0.08 -1.91
N LEU A 22 -7.31 -0.49 -1.15
CA LEU A 22 -6.25 0.41 -0.70
C LEU A 22 -5.53 1.10 -1.88
N ALA A 23 -5.13 0.32 -2.88
CA ALA A 23 -4.49 0.85 -4.09
C ALA A 23 -5.41 1.81 -4.85
N GLN A 24 -6.69 1.45 -5.00
CA GLN A 24 -7.66 2.30 -5.68
C GLN A 24 -7.85 3.64 -4.97
N ARG A 25 -7.84 3.66 -3.63
CA ARG A 25 -7.91 4.91 -2.85
C ARG A 25 -6.69 5.79 -3.11
N LEU A 26 -5.50 5.20 -3.14
CA LEU A 26 -4.25 5.90 -3.48
C LEU A 26 -4.27 6.46 -4.90
N GLU A 27 -4.79 5.69 -5.87
CA GLU A 27 -4.96 6.14 -7.26
C GLU A 27 -5.97 7.28 -7.40
N THR A 28 -7.07 7.22 -6.65
CA THR A 28 -8.11 8.24 -6.72
C THR A 28 -7.64 9.54 -6.08
N ASP A 29 -6.69 9.47 -5.13
CA ASP A 29 -6.18 10.59 -4.35
C ASP A 29 -7.28 11.40 -3.63
N ASP A 30 -8.44 10.79 -3.40
CA ASP A 30 -9.62 11.42 -2.78
C ASP A 30 -9.52 11.36 -1.24
N TYR A 31 -8.44 11.94 -0.72
CA TYR A 31 -8.18 12.02 0.71
C TYR A 31 -8.58 13.39 1.26
N ASN A 32 -9.14 13.43 2.46
CA ASN A 32 -9.45 14.70 3.12
C ASN A 32 -8.17 15.43 3.57
N SER A 33 -7.07 14.70 3.73
CA SER A 33 -5.78 15.23 4.15
C SER A 33 -4.62 14.47 3.52
N PRO A 34 -3.51 15.14 3.15
CA PRO A 34 -2.33 14.48 2.59
C PRO A 34 -1.68 13.47 3.56
N PHE A 35 -1.92 13.60 4.86
CA PHE A 35 -1.44 12.62 5.84
C PHE A 35 -2.15 11.27 5.72
N GLU A 36 -3.42 11.26 5.32
CA GLU A 36 -4.18 10.02 5.13
C GLU A 36 -3.68 9.27 3.89
N ALA A 37 -3.41 10.00 2.80
CA ALA A 37 -2.77 9.45 1.61
C ALA A 37 -1.40 8.84 1.94
N LEU A 38 -0.58 9.55 2.73
CA LEU A 38 0.72 9.04 3.19
C LEU A 38 0.58 7.77 4.06
N GLN A 39 -0.43 7.68 4.92
CA GLN A 39 -0.65 6.49 5.74
C GLN A 39 -0.98 5.27 4.89
N ASP A 40 -1.88 5.41 3.92
CA ASP A 40 -2.23 4.34 3.00
C ASP A 40 -1.04 3.94 2.12
N TRP A 41 -0.24 4.92 1.68
CA TRP A 41 0.98 4.67 0.91
C TRP A 41 2.00 3.86 1.72
N HIS A 42 2.19 4.23 3.00
CA HIS A 42 3.04 3.47 3.91
C HIS A 42 2.52 2.05 4.16
N LEU A 43 1.20 1.87 4.23
CA LEU A 43 0.58 0.55 4.38
C LEU A 43 0.81 -0.31 3.13
N LEU A 44 0.56 0.22 1.93
CA LEU A 44 0.82 -0.47 0.67
C LEU A 44 2.29 -0.88 0.57
N ARG A 45 3.20 0.00 1.00
CA ARG A 45 4.64 -0.30 1.08
C ARG A 45 4.96 -1.43 2.05
N ALA A 46 4.37 -1.44 3.23
CA ALA A 46 4.55 -2.53 4.20
C ALA A 46 4.03 -3.88 3.65
N ILE A 47 2.90 -3.87 2.95
CA ILE A 47 2.35 -5.05 2.27
C ILE A 47 3.31 -5.50 1.16
N ALA A 48 3.88 -4.58 0.37
CA ALA A 48 4.87 -4.93 -0.65
C ALA A 48 6.12 -5.60 -0.07
N PHE A 49 6.57 -5.20 1.12
CA PHE A 49 7.70 -5.84 1.79
C PHE A 49 7.38 -7.23 2.36
N GLN A 50 6.18 -7.43 2.92
CA GLN A 50 5.82 -8.69 3.58
C GLN A 50 5.15 -9.70 2.66
N ARG A 51 4.32 -9.23 1.74
CA ARG A 51 3.48 -10.00 0.82
C ARG A 51 3.50 -9.37 -0.58
N GLN A 52 4.69 -9.39 -1.18
CA GLN A 52 4.93 -8.82 -2.50
C GLN A 52 3.94 -9.33 -3.56
N GLU A 53 3.49 -10.59 -3.48
CA GLU A 53 2.47 -11.17 -4.38
C GLU A 53 1.17 -10.35 -4.47
N LEU A 54 0.72 -9.76 -3.35
CA LEU A 54 -0.51 -8.98 -3.29
C LEU A 54 -0.31 -7.54 -3.76
N ALA A 55 0.86 -6.98 -3.49
CA ALA A 55 1.21 -5.61 -3.86
C ALA A 55 1.84 -5.50 -5.25
N SER A 56 2.26 -6.62 -5.86
CA SER A 56 2.94 -6.66 -7.17
C SER A 56 2.24 -5.85 -8.26
N PRO A 57 0.89 -5.92 -8.44
CA PRO A 57 0.22 -5.11 -9.46
C PRO A 57 0.18 -3.61 -9.13
N TYR A 58 0.47 -3.21 -7.88
CA TYR A 58 0.33 -1.86 -7.37
C TYR A 58 1.68 -1.19 -7.03
N LEU A 59 2.82 -1.84 -7.35
CA LEU A 59 4.15 -1.30 -7.05
C LEU A 59 4.43 0.04 -7.74
N TYR A 60 3.78 0.31 -8.88
CA TYR A 60 3.89 1.58 -9.58
C TYR A 60 3.38 2.78 -8.74
N LEU A 61 2.47 2.55 -7.79
CA LEU A 61 2.00 3.59 -6.85
C LEU A 61 3.02 3.94 -5.79
N LEU A 62 3.98 3.05 -5.54
CA LEU A 62 5.02 3.26 -4.54
C LEU A 62 6.21 4.06 -5.10
N ASP A 63 6.15 4.48 -6.36
CA ASP A 63 7.27 5.06 -7.11
C ASP A 63 8.52 4.14 -7.06
N ILE A 64 8.28 2.84 -6.82
CA ILE A 64 9.32 1.81 -6.91
C ILE A 64 9.44 1.53 -8.39
N GLU A 65 10.32 2.28 -9.06
CA GLU A 65 10.78 1.90 -10.39
C GLU A 65 11.33 0.48 -10.26
N THR A 66 10.67 -0.47 -10.93
CA THR A 66 11.34 -1.73 -11.22
C THR A 66 12.47 -1.33 -12.14
N TYR A 67 13.70 -1.33 -11.63
CA TYR A 67 14.88 -0.97 -12.38
C TYR A 67 14.94 -1.87 -13.62
N ASP A 68 14.44 -1.36 -14.75
CA ASP A 68 14.48 -2.01 -16.05
C ASP A 68 15.85 -1.69 -16.62
N GLU A 69 16.81 -2.58 -16.40
CA GLU A 69 18.13 -2.54 -17.03
C GLU A 69 17.96 -2.69 -18.55
N ALA A 70 17.85 -1.56 -19.25
CA ALA A 70 17.93 -1.47 -20.71
C ALA A 70 19.37 -1.55 -21.23
#